data_AF-A0A7W4V7N5-F1
#
_entry.id   AF-A0A7W4V7N5-F1
#
_cell.length_a   1.000
_cell.length_b   1.000
_cell.length_c   1.000
_cell.angle_alpha   90.00
_cell.angle_beta   90.00
_cell.angle_gamma   90.00
#
_symmetry.space_group_name_H-M   'P 1'
#
loop_
_entity.id
_entity.type
_entity.pdbx_description
1 polymer ?
#
loop_
_entity_poly.entity_id
_entity_poly.type
_entity_poly.pdbx_seq_one_letter_code
_entity_poly.pdbx_strand_id
1 'polypeptide(L)'
;MHYAIKTVHQLRPILQGFRKSRGMTQAVMAEHLGVTQQTYAELEANPAAVSVERLLRVLRVLGVELVLSQTEAGAAAQPAPARPRAKPGAPTGKTGPARPATGRRPREDW
;
A
#
# COMPACT_ATOMS: atom_id res chain seq x y z
N MET A 1 -12.52 -12.36 9.75
CA MET A 1 -11.16 -11.82 10.00
C MET A 1 -10.62 -11.25 8.71
N HIS A 2 -10.01 -10.06 8.74
CA HIS A 2 -9.38 -9.45 7.56
C HIS A 2 -7.86 -9.52 7.69
N TYR A 3 -7.18 -9.94 6.63
CA TYR A 3 -5.72 -9.98 6.56
C TYR A 3 -5.25 -8.89 5.61
N ALA A 4 -4.59 -7.86 6.14
CA ALA A 4 -4.04 -6.79 5.32
C ALA A 4 -2.82 -7.29 4.55
N ILE A 5 -2.92 -7.33 3.22
CA ILE A 5 -1.80 -7.65 2.33
C ILE A 5 -1.14 -6.34 1.91
N LYS A 6 0.06 -6.09 2.42
CA LYS A 6 0.92 -4.95 2.12
C LYS A 6 2.02 -5.29 1.11
N THR A 7 2.42 -6.56 1.03
CA THR A 7 3.46 -7.02 0.11
C THR A 7 3.11 -8.38 -0.51
N VAL A 8 3.63 -8.65 -1.70
CA VAL A 8 3.37 -9.91 -2.43
C VAL A 8 3.85 -11.15 -1.67
N HIS A 9 4.91 -11.04 -0.87
CA HIS A 9 5.44 -12.14 -0.08
C HIS A 9 4.48 -12.64 1.00
N GLN A 10 3.49 -11.83 1.39
CA GLN A 10 2.46 -12.23 2.35
C GLN A 10 1.43 -13.19 1.73
N LEU A 11 1.29 -13.23 0.40
CA LEU A 11 0.30 -14.07 -0.26
C LEU A 11 0.52 -15.56 0.03
N ARG A 12 1.76 -16.04 -0.07
CA ARG A 12 2.08 -17.47 0.14
C ARG A 12 1.64 -18.00 1.52
N PRO A 13 2.11 -17.42 2.65
CA PRO A 13 1.71 -17.93 3.96
C PRO A 13 0.21 -17.79 4.22
N ILE A 14 -0.45 -16.75 3.67
CA ILE A 14 -1.90 -16.56 3.77
C ILE A 14 -2.65 -17.68 3.04
N LEU A 15 -2.32 -17.95 1.77
CA LEU A 15 -2.95 -19.01 0.98
C LEU A 15 -2.75 -20.39 1.62
N GLN A 16 -1.53 -20.67 2.09
CA GLN A 16 -1.20 -21.90 2.81
C GLN A 16 -2.01 -22.04 4.11
N GLY A 17 -2.16 -20.95 4.87
CA GLY A 17 -2.94 -20.92 6.10
C GLY A 17 -4.40 -21.27 5.86
N PHE A 18 -5.04 -20.62 4.89
CA PHE A 18 -6.43 -20.92 4.54
C PHE A 18 -6.60 -22.35 4.04
N ARG A 19 -5.71 -22.83 3.16
CA ARG A 19 -5.76 -24.21 2.68
C ARG A 19 -5.70 -25.22 3.84
N LYS A 20 -4.73 -25.05 4.75
CA LYS A 20 -4.56 -25.92 5.92
C LYS A 20 -5.73 -25.83 6.89
N SER A 21 -6.29 -24.64 7.10
CA SER A 21 -7.46 -24.46 7.98
C SER A 21 -8.71 -25.20 7.48
N ARG A 22 -8.78 -25.48 6.17
CA ARG A 22 -9.84 -26.28 5.53
C ARG A 22 -9.50 -27.76 5.42
N GLY A 23 -8.36 -28.22 5.94
CA GLY A 23 -7.92 -29.60 5.80
C GLY A 23 -7.58 -30.03 4.37
N MET A 24 -7.42 -29.08 3.44
CA MET A 24 -7.17 -29.38 2.03
C MET A 24 -5.69 -29.68 1.79
N THR A 25 -5.40 -30.74 1.05
CA THR A 25 -4.04 -31.00 0.54
C THR A 25 -3.80 -30.17 -0.74
N GLN A 26 -2.54 -30.12 -1.20
CA GLN A 26 -2.25 -29.52 -2.50
C GLN A 26 -2.92 -30.28 -3.65
N ALA A 27 -3.05 -31.60 -3.55
CA ALA A 27 -3.71 -32.42 -4.55
C ALA A 27 -5.21 -32.09 -4.66
N VAL A 28 -5.90 -31.94 -3.52
CA VAL A 28 -7.32 -31.54 -3.49
C VAL A 28 -7.54 -30.16 -4.10
N MET A 29 -6.65 -29.21 -3.81
CA MET A 29 -6.70 -27.89 -4.45
C MET A 29 -6.52 -27.97 -5.97
N ALA A 30 -5.57 -28.79 -6.42
CA ALA A 30 -5.30 -28.99 -7.84
C ALA A 30 -6.51 -29.61 -8.56
N GLU A 31 -7.15 -30.60 -7.95
CA GLU A 31 -8.38 -31.23 -8.45
C GLU A 31 -9.51 -30.21 -8.63
N HIS A 32 -9.79 -29.39 -7.62
CA HIS A 32 -10.79 -28.33 -7.71
C HIS A 32 -10.48 -27.26 -8.77
N LEU A 33 -9.20 -27.06 -9.08
CA LEU A 33 -8.75 -26.11 -10.09
C LEU A 33 -8.63 -26.73 -11.49
N GLY A 34 -8.81 -28.05 -11.63
CA GLY A 34 -8.64 -28.77 -12.89
C GLY A 34 -7.20 -28.74 -13.41
N VAL A 35 -6.21 -28.80 -12.50
CA VAL A 35 -4.77 -28.75 -12.83
C VAL A 35 -4.02 -29.88 -12.13
N THR A 36 -2.75 -30.09 -12.47
CA THR A 36 -1.93 -31.08 -11.77
C THR A 36 -1.51 -30.58 -10.38
N GLN A 37 -1.21 -31.50 -9.46
CA GLN A 37 -0.70 -31.16 -8.13
C GLN A 37 0.59 -30.33 -8.22
N GLN A 38 1.49 -30.67 -9.14
CA GLN A 38 2.73 -29.90 -9.36
C GLN A 38 2.42 -28.46 -9.75
N THR A 39 1.49 -28.24 -10.67
CA THR A 39 1.11 -26.89 -11.09
C THR A 39 0.51 -26.09 -9.94
N TYR A 40 -0.28 -26.70 -9.06
CA TYR A 40 -0.76 -26.01 -7.85
C TYR A 40 0.38 -25.74 -6.85
N ALA A 41 1.31 -26.68 -6.67
CA ALA A 41 2.45 -26.50 -5.78
C ALA A 41 3.36 -25.34 -6.22
N GLU A 42 3.62 -25.20 -7.51
CA GLU A 42 4.36 -24.07 -8.10
C GLU A 42 3.61 -22.74 -7.87
N LEU A 43 2.29 -22.73 -8.08
CA LEU A 43 1.45 -21.57 -7.78
C LEU A 43 1.52 -21.19 -6.29
N GLU A 44 1.37 -22.15 -5.38
CA GLU A 44 1.42 -21.90 -3.94
C GLU A 44 2.82 -21.44 -3.48
N ALA A 45 3.88 -21.93 -4.14
CA ALA A 45 5.25 -21.53 -3.86
C ALA A 45 5.56 -20.10 -4.31
N ASN A 46 4.98 -19.65 -5.44
CA ASN A 46 5.13 -18.30 -5.98
C ASN A 46 3.81 -17.70 -6.50
N PRO A 47 2.91 -17.25 -5.61
CA PRO A 47 1.61 -16.68 -6.02
C PRO A 47 1.73 -15.34 -6.76
N ALA A 48 2.89 -14.67 -6.70
CA ALA A 48 3.10 -13.39 -7.37
C ALA A 48 3.36 -13.52 -8.87
N ALA A 49 3.77 -14.71 -9.33
CA ALA A 49 4.04 -14.99 -10.74
C ALA A 49 2.81 -15.46 -11.52
N VAL A 50 1.67 -15.71 -10.85
CA VAL A 50 0.44 -16.13 -11.52
C VAL A 50 -0.45 -14.92 -11.84
N SER A 51 -1.33 -15.08 -12.84
CA SER A 51 -2.31 -14.05 -13.15
C SER A 51 -3.25 -13.80 -11.97
N VAL A 52 -3.76 -12.56 -11.88
CA VAL A 52 -4.79 -12.19 -10.89
C VAL A 52 -6.02 -13.07 -11.04
N GLU A 53 -6.41 -13.41 -12.27
CA GLU A 53 -7.53 -14.34 -12.52
C GLU A 53 -7.29 -15.70 -11.84
N ARG A 54 -6.09 -16.26 -11.97
CA ARG A 54 -5.75 -17.55 -11.37
C ARG A 54 -5.69 -17.47 -9.85
N LEU A 55 -5.17 -16.37 -9.31
CA LEU A 55 -5.22 -16.08 -7.87
C LEU A 55 -6.67 -16.02 -7.35
N LEU A 56 -7.56 -15.32 -8.05
CA LEU A 56 -8.97 -15.22 -7.68
C LEU A 56 -9.69 -16.58 -7.72
N ARG A 57 -9.36 -17.45 -8.69
CA ARG A 57 -9.86 -18.83 -8.72
C ARG A 57 -9.43 -19.62 -7.48
N VAL A 58 -8.16 -19.50 -7.08
CA VAL A 58 -7.64 -20.13 -5.85
C VAL A 58 -8.39 -19.63 -4.62
N LEU A 59 -8.57 -18.31 -4.50
CA LEU A 59 -9.31 -17.70 -3.38
C LEU A 59 -10.76 -18.21 -3.31
N ARG A 60 -11.44 -18.34 -4.46
CA ARG A 60 -12.80 -18.92 -4.52
C ARG A 60 -12.86 -20.36 -4.01
N VAL A 61 -11.91 -21.22 -4.41
CA VAL A 61 -11.84 -22.61 -3.90
C VAL A 61 -11.60 -22.63 -2.39
N LEU A 62 -10.76 -21.72 -1.90
CA LEU A 62 -10.49 -21.55 -0.47
C LEU A 62 -11.65 -20.88 0.30
N GLY A 63 -12.70 -20.40 -0.37
CA GLY A 63 -13.78 -19.64 0.25
C GLY A 63 -13.29 -18.34 0.89
N VAL A 64 -12.32 -17.68 0.27
CA VAL A 64 -11.73 -16.41 0.70
C VAL A 64 -12.09 -15.32 -0.31
N GLU A 65 -12.43 -14.14 0.19
CA GLU A 65 -12.72 -12.97 -0.65
C GLU A 65 -11.53 -12.00 -0.65
N LEU A 66 -11.25 -11.41 -1.81
CA LEU A 66 -10.33 -10.27 -1.92
C LEU A 66 -11.12 -8.98 -1.78
N VAL A 67 -10.86 -8.24 -0.71
CA VAL A 67 -11.51 -6.95 -0.43
C VAL A 67 -10.50 -5.82 -0.69
N LEU A 68 -10.91 -4.82 -1.46
CA LEU A 68 -10.14 -3.58 -1.65
C LEU A 68 -10.66 -2.53 -0.68
N SER A 69 -9.76 -1.84 0.01
CA SER A 69 -10.09 -0.80 0.97
C SER A 69 -9.14 0.38 0.81
N GLN A 70 -9.67 1.60 0.94
CA GLN A 70 -8.85 2.81 0.92
C GLN A 70 -8.06 2.90 2.22
N THR A 71 -6.79 3.31 2.14
CA THR A 71 -5.99 3.60 3.33
C THR A 71 -6.30 5.02 3.80
N GLU A 72 -6.32 5.25 5.12
CA GLU A 72 -6.75 6.53 5.70
C GLU A 72 -5.89 7.75 5.30
N ALA A 73 -4.74 7.54 4.65
CA ALA A 73 -3.94 8.61 4.06
C ALA A 73 -4.69 9.43 2.99
N GLY A 74 -5.78 8.90 2.42
CA GLY A 74 -6.65 9.63 1.49
C GLY A 74 -7.86 10.32 2.15
N ALA A 75 -8.17 10.03 3.42
CA ALA A 75 -9.36 10.54 4.10
C ALA A 75 -9.07 11.72 5.05
N ALA A 76 -7.80 11.93 5.42
CA ALA A 76 -7.37 13.03 6.30
C ALA A 76 -6.98 14.31 5.54
N ALA A 77 -7.69 14.63 4.46
CA ALA A 77 -7.72 15.99 3.91
C ALA A 77 -9.12 16.58 4.19
N GLN A 78 -9.51 16.65 5.48
CA GLN A 78 -10.57 17.57 5.85
C GLN A 78 -10.08 18.98 5.51
N PRO A 79 -10.82 19.77 4.70
CA PRO A 79 -10.41 21.14 4.45
C PRO A 79 -10.42 21.86 5.79
N ALA A 80 -9.26 22.32 6.23
CA ALA A 80 -9.15 23.19 7.39
C ALA A 80 -10.17 24.33 7.23
N PRO A 81 -10.96 24.66 8.27
CA PRO A 81 -11.97 25.71 8.16
C PRO A 81 -11.28 26.99 7.70
N ALA A 82 -11.74 27.52 6.56
CA ALA A 82 -11.20 28.74 5.96
C ALA A 82 -11.22 29.85 7.02
N ARG A 83 -10.03 30.24 7.49
CA ARG A 83 -9.86 31.40 8.36
C ARG A 83 -10.45 32.60 7.61
N PRO A 84 -11.41 33.36 8.15
CA PRO A 84 -11.96 34.50 7.46
C PRO A 84 -10.83 35.48 7.13
N ARG A 85 -10.70 35.76 5.85
CA ARG A 85 -9.69 36.66 5.27
C ARG A 85 -9.79 38.02 5.97
N ALA A 86 -8.79 38.35 6.77
CA ALA A 86 -8.66 39.68 7.36
C ALA A 86 -8.58 40.72 6.22
N LYS A 87 -9.38 41.78 6.34
CA LYS A 87 -9.42 42.89 5.37
C LYS A 87 -8.02 43.56 5.30
N PRO A 88 -7.53 43.99 4.12
CA PRO A 88 -6.28 44.72 4.03
C PRO A 88 -6.46 46.09 4.70
N GLY A 89 -5.81 46.29 5.85
CA GLY A 89 -5.61 47.62 6.42
C GLY A 89 -4.52 48.34 5.63
N ALA A 90 -4.85 49.53 5.12
CA ALA A 90 -3.96 50.41 4.37
C ALA A 90 -2.74 50.90 5.21
N PRO A 91 -1.65 51.35 4.56
CA PRO A 91 -0.32 51.44 5.16
C PRO A 91 -0.15 52.76 5.93
N THR A 92 0.51 52.71 7.08
CA THR A 92 1.06 53.91 7.73
C THR A 92 2.46 53.60 8.26
N GLY A 93 3.40 54.46 7.87
CA GLY A 93 4.83 54.19 7.88
C GLY A 93 5.50 54.29 9.24
N LYS A 94 6.80 53.97 9.25
CA LYS A 94 7.88 54.97 9.16
C LYS A 94 9.23 54.28 9.04
N THR A 95 10.08 54.95 8.29
CA THR A 95 11.49 54.72 7.95
C THR A 95 12.42 54.70 9.16
N GLY A 96 13.48 53.88 9.09
CA GLY A 96 14.68 53.96 9.93
C GLY A 96 15.72 52.90 9.54
N PRO A 97 17.04 53.20 9.47
CA PRO A 97 17.88 52.82 8.33
C PRO A 97 18.75 51.57 8.51
N ALA A 98 19.23 51.09 7.36
CA ALA A 98 20.24 50.06 7.18
C ALA A 98 21.65 50.51 7.62
N ARG A 99 22.51 49.55 8.00
CA ARG A 99 23.88 49.41 7.45
C ARG A 99 24.52 48.03 7.75
N PRO A 100 25.52 47.61 6.95
CA PRO A 100 25.88 46.22 6.66
C PRO A 100 27.22 45.78 7.26
N ALA A 101 27.54 44.48 7.18
CA ALA A 101 28.89 43.90 7.10
C ALA A 101 28.78 42.37 6.93
N THR A 102 28.99 41.78 5.74
CA THR A 102 30.27 41.27 5.16
C THR A 102 30.84 40.00 5.81
N GLY A 103 31.06 38.96 5.00
CA GLY A 103 31.91 37.81 5.31
C GLY A 103 31.43 36.52 4.61
N ARG A 104 31.61 36.39 3.29
CA ARG A 104 32.70 35.65 2.63
C ARG A 104 32.70 34.13 2.94
N ARG A 105 32.11 33.31 2.04
CA ARG A 105 32.52 31.91 1.80
C ARG A 105 33.94 31.88 1.19
N PRO A 106 34.73 30.81 1.32
CA PRO A 106 34.76 29.83 0.20
C PRO A 106 35.09 28.35 0.54
N ARG A 107 34.64 27.48 -0.38
CA ARG A 107 35.23 26.24 -0.96
C ARG A 107 35.34 25.01 -0.04
N GLU A 108 34.82 23.82 -0.37
CA GLU A 108 34.84 23.00 -1.60
C GLU A 108 36.26 22.66 -2.07
N ASP A 109 36.76 21.56 -1.52
CA ASP A 109 37.87 20.80 -2.07
C ASP A 109 37.29 19.44 -2.52
N TRP A 110 37.47 19.18 -3.81
CA TRP A 110 37.18 17.95 -4.54
C TRP A 110 38.18 16.85 -4.19
#